data_AF-A0A956TFQ4-F1
#
_entry.id   AF-A0A956TFQ4-F1
#
_cell.length_a   1.000
_cell.length_b   1.000
_cell.length_c   1.000
_cell.angle_alpha   90.00
_cell.angle_beta   90.00
_cell.angle_gamma   90.00
#
_symmetry.space_group_name_H-M   'P 1'
#
loop_
_entity.id
_entity.type
_entity.pdbx_description
1 polymer ?
#
loop_
_entity_poly.entity_id
_entity_poly.type
_entity_poly.pdbx_seq_one_letter_code
_entity_poly.pdbx_strand_id
1 'polypeptide(L)'
;MSDTVELELERQVLRAGEKIEGVLLVNGIARYEWIKVELHGEEVLGANSTAYSVVYPVVEQVLRVAEKGEATSPQRFPIEFELPEDCPPSYASRELRCHYFLKIQVRRGGWHRDVVKRIPLTLLPAEALMASTTPRELLVQEGPLTLTVRLDFAGLMTGESLTGSLVLDQTEEGAALPSKLTFRFAAIEESTSRAFSHREVLWLVTHDVEPEDDATLPLT
;
A
#
# COMPACT_ATOMS: atom_id res chain seq x y z
N MET A 1 24.12 -11.52 -30.23
CA MET A 1 23.13 -11.91 -29.20
C MET A 1 22.80 -10.65 -28.42
N SER A 2 21.52 -10.42 -28.07
CA SER A 2 21.13 -9.30 -27.21
C SER A 2 21.48 -9.61 -25.76
N ASP A 3 22.01 -8.63 -25.03
CA ASP A 3 22.18 -8.74 -23.58
C ASP A 3 20.80 -8.85 -22.92
N THR A 4 20.60 -9.85 -22.06
CA THR A 4 19.34 -10.02 -21.32
C THR A 4 19.57 -10.21 -19.83
N VAL A 5 18.68 -9.60 -19.05
CA VAL A 5 18.62 -9.73 -17.58
C VAL A 5 17.15 -9.94 -17.20
N GLU A 6 16.86 -11.11 -16.66
CA GLU A 6 15.54 -11.56 -16.30
C GLU A 6 15.54 -12.07 -14.86
N LEU A 7 14.41 -11.93 -14.17
CA LEU A 7 14.26 -12.43 -12.82
C LEU A 7 12.98 -13.24 -12.77
N GLU A 8 13.15 -14.50 -12.39
CA GLU A 8 12.05 -15.43 -12.12
C GLU A 8 11.82 -15.39 -10.61
N LEU A 9 10.68 -14.88 -10.18
CA LEU A 9 10.27 -14.88 -8.78
C LEU A 9 9.25 -15.99 -8.55
N GLU A 10 9.30 -16.62 -7.40
CA GLU A 10 8.26 -17.59 -7.01
C GLU A 10 6.90 -16.89 -6.85
N ARG A 11 6.91 -15.67 -6.31
CA ARG A 11 5.74 -14.81 -6.15
C ARG A 11 6.13 -13.33 -6.14
N GLN A 12 5.18 -12.48 -6.53
CA GLN A 12 5.32 -11.01 -6.50
C GLN A 12 4.35 -10.33 -5.52
N VAL A 13 3.41 -11.11 -4.97
CA VAL A 13 2.47 -10.68 -3.94
C VAL A 13 2.86 -11.40 -2.65
N LEU A 14 3.18 -10.62 -1.63
CA LEU A 14 3.79 -11.07 -0.38
C LEU A 14 3.08 -10.44 0.82
N ARG A 15 3.40 -10.90 2.02
CA ARG A 15 3.09 -10.24 3.30
C ARG A 15 4.38 -9.86 4.02
N ALA A 16 4.27 -8.94 4.97
CA ALA A 16 5.38 -8.63 5.88
C ALA A 16 5.85 -9.92 6.62
N GLY A 17 7.15 -10.04 6.85
CA GLY A 17 7.77 -11.25 7.42
C GLY A 17 8.03 -12.39 6.43
N GLU A 18 7.50 -12.33 5.21
CA GLU A 18 7.71 -13.38 4.21
C GLU A 18 9.07 -13.28 3.49
N LYS A 19 9.53 -14.40 2.94
CA LYS A 19 10.70 -14.46 2.07
C LYS A 19 10.35 -14.14 0.61
N ILE A 20 11.27 -13.43 -0.04
CA ILE A 20 11.27 -13.20 -1.49
C ILE A 20 12.35 -14.09 -2.08
N GLU A 21 11.91 -15.10 -2.83
CA GLU A 21 12.79 -16.12 -3.44
C GLU A 21 12.67 -16.08 -4.96
N GLY A 22 13.79 -16.33 -5.64
CA GLY A 22 13.82 -16.36 -7.09
C GLY A 22 15.18 -16.67 -7.69
N VAL A 23 15.25 -16.59 -9.03
CA VAL A 23 16.46 -16.81 -9.81
C VAL A 23 16.67 -15.67 -10.79
N LEU A 24 17.83 -15.02 -10.68
CA LEU A 24 18.32 -14.05 -11.64
C LEU A 24 18.98 -14.77 -12.82
N LEU A 25 18.48 -14.51 -14.02
CA LEU A 25 19.02 -14.98 -15.29
C LEU A 25 19.79 -13.86 -15.98
N VAL A 26 21.05 -14.12 -16.31
CA VAL A 26 21.92 -13.17 -17.02
C VAL A 26 22.51 -13.85 -18.25
N ASN A 27 22.38 -13.23 -19.41
CA ASN A 27 22.86 -13.79 -20.67
C ASN A 27 23.35 -12.71 -21.64
N GLY A 28 24.27 -13.08 -22.53
CA GLY A 28 24.84 -12.22 -23.56
C GLY A 28 25.86 -11.19 -23.06
N ILE A 29 26.04 -11.02 -21.74
CA ILE A 29 26.90 -9.99 -21.17
C ILE A 29 28.37 -10.42 -21.25
N ALA A 30 29.08 -9.89 -22.25
CA ALA A 30 30.48 -10.19 -22.49
C ALA A 30 31.40 -9.94 -21.28
N ARG A 31 31.09 -8.94 -20.44
CA ARG A 31 31.81 -8.65 -19.20
C ARG A 31 30.94 -7.86 -18.23
N TYR A 32 31.05 -8.17 -16.95
CA TYR A 32 30.54 -7.39 -15.83
C TYR A 32 31.61 -7.20 -14.75
N GLU A 33 31.56 -6.08 -14.04
CA GLU A 33 32.35 -5.78 -12.84
C GLU A 33 31.66 -6.31 -11.59
N TRP A 34 30.32 -6.20 -11.52
CA TRP A 34 29.50 -6.79 -10.47
C TRP A 34 28.04 -6.89 -10.93
N ILE A 35 27.32 -7.79 -10.27
CA ILE A 35 25.87 -7.95 -10.38
C ILE A 35 25.32 -7.87 -8.96
N LYS A 36 24.34 -7.00 -8.73
CA LYS A 36 23.60 -6.94 -7.47
C LYS A 36 22.11 -6.83 -7.70
N VAL A 37 21.36 -7.30 -6.71
CA VAL A 37 19.93 -7.11 -6.58
C VAL A 37 19.70 -6.36 -5.28
N GLU A 38 18.85 -5.36 -5.30
CA GLU A 38 18.49 -4.57 -4.13
C GLU A 38 16.99 -4.68 -3.89
N LEU A 39 16.59 -4.97 -2.66
CA LEU A 39 15.21 -4.83 -2.22
C LEU A 39 15.03 -3.43 -1.67
N HIS A 40 14.01 -2.73 -2.18
CA HIS A 40 13.63 -1.41 -1.74
C HIS A 40 12.16 -1.38 -1.38
N GLY A 41 11.83 -0.77 -0.26
CA GLY A 41 10.50 -0.28 0.09
C GLY A 41 10.59 1.20 0.38
N GLU A 42 9.72 1.98 -0.23
CA GLU A 42 9.73 3.43 -0.14
C GLU A 42 8.32 3.92 0.18
N GLU A 43 8.21 4.80 1.16
CA GLU A 43 7.01 5.59 1.42
C GLU A 43 7.24 7.02 0.92
N VAL A 44 6.35 7.49 0.04
CA VAL A 44 6.48 8.77 -0.67
C VAL A 44 5.33 9.68 -0.27
N LEU A 45 5.65 10.78 0.41
CA LEU A 45 4.74 11.91 0.64
C LEU A 45 4.82 12.91 -0.52
N GLY A 46 3.67 13.48 -0.89
CA GLY A 46 3.54 14.34 -2.06
C GLY A 46 3.72 13.56 -3.37
N ALA A 47 3.28 12.30 -3.43
CA ALA A 47 3.58 11.39 -4.55
C ALA A 47 3.17 11.92 -5.95
N ASN A 48 2.22 12.86 -6.02
CA ASN A 48 1.78 13.52 -7.25
C ASN A 48 2.31 14.96 -7.42
N SER A 49 3.14 15.43 -6.50
CA SER A 49 3.80 16.73 -6.57
C SER A 49 5.20 16.59 -7.17
N THR A 50 5.44 17.26 -8.29
CA THR A 50 6.78 17.32 -8.91
C THR A 50 7.73 18.27 -8.17
N ALA A 51 7.20 19.16 -7.33
CA ALA A 51 7.96 20.19 -6.63
C ALA A 51 8.40 19.76 -5.22
N TYR A 52 7.62 18.89 -4.57
CA TYR A 52 7.85 18.48 -3.18
C TYR A 52 7.44 17.03 -3.00
N SER A 53 8.41 16.12 -3.13
CA SER A 53 8.27 14.74 -2.68
C SER A 53 9.29 14.46 -1.60
N VAL A 54 8.83 13.80 -0.53
CA VAL A 54 9.71 13.30 0.52
C VAL A 54 9.62 11.78 0.48
N VAL A 55 10.77 11.13 0.36
CA VAL A 55 10.89 9.67 0.29
C VAL A 55 11.46 9.16 1.60
N TYR A 56 10.72 8.29 2.27
CA TYR A 56 11.13 7.59 3.47
C TYR A 56 11.47 6.14 3.12
N PRO A 57 12.68 5.66 3.44
CA PRO A 57 13.01 4.26 3.25
C PRO A 57 12.28 3.42 4.30
N VAL A 58 11.53 2.44 3.82
CA VAL A 58 10.84 1.44 4.64
C VAL A 58 11.73 0.22 4.84
N VAL A 59 12.31 -0.28 3.74
CA VAL A 59 13.29 -1.37 3.75
C VAL A 59 14.32 -1.13 2.65
N GLU A 60 15.59 -1.36 2.97
CA GLU A 60 16.66 -1.37 1.99
C GLU A 60 17.60 -2.54 2.30
N GLN A 61 17.72 -3.47 1.37
CA GLN A 61 18.64 -4.61 1.47
C GLN A 61 19.36 -4.80 0.15
N VAL A 62 20.62 -5.24 0.22
CA VAL A 62 21.48 -5.40 -0.95
C VAL A 62 22.06 -6.80 -0.96
N LEU A 63 21.79 -7.54 -2.03
CA LEU A 63 22.40 -8.83 -2.33
C LEU A 63 23.39 -8.65 -3.48
N ARG A 64 24.68 -8.84 -3.19
CA ARG A 64 25.70 -8.96 -4.25
C ARG A 64 25.73 -10.40 -4.75
N VAL A 65 25.42 -10.56 -6.03
CA VAL A 65 25.15 -11.85 -6.64
C VAL A 65 26.38 -12.40 -7.38
N ALA A 66 27.17 -11.51 -7.98
CA ALA A 66 28.43 -11.87 -8.61
C ALA A 66 29.41 -10.69 -8.60
N GLU A 67 30.69 -11.01 -8.52
CA GLU A 67 31.80 -10.07 -8.71
C GLU A 67 32.53 -10.48 -10.00
N LYS A 68 33.03 -9.48 -10.73
CA LYS A 68 33.81 -9.53 -11.98
C LYS A 68 33.75 -10.86 -12.75
N GLY A 69 33.03 -10.87 -13.85
CA GLY A 69 32.92 -12.06 -14.69
C GLY A 69 32.39 -11.78 -16.09
N GLU A 70 31.99 -12.85 -16.75
CA GLU A 70 31.39 -12.85 -18.08
C GLU A 70 30.17 -13.77 -18.04
N ALA A 71 29.11 -13.42 -18.77
CA ALA A 71 27.89 -14.21 -18.93
C ALA A 71 27.56 -14.35 -20.43
N THR A 72 28.53 -14.88 -21.18
CA THR A 72 28.39 -15.16 -22.63
C THR A 72 27.42 -16.30 -22.92
N SER A 73 27.15 -17.15 -21.93
CA SER A 73 26.06 -18.12 -21.88
C SER A 73 25.11 -17.80 -20.72
N PRO A 74 23.86 -18.31 -20.72
CA PRO A 74 22.93 -18.12 -19.62
C PRO A 74 23.52 -18.56 -18.27
N GLN A 75 23.58 -17.64 -17.32
CA GLN A 75 23.95 -17.90 -15.93
C GLN A 75 22.73 -17.69 -15.04
N ARG A 76 22.61 -18.56 -14.02
CA ARG A 76 21.53 -18.56 -13.05
C ARG A 76 22.11 -18.23 -11.69
N PHE A 77 21.52 -17.27 -11.00
CA PHE A 77 21.91 -16.94 -9.65
C PHE A 77 20.68 -16.96 -8.73
N PRO A 78 20.66 -17.82 -7.70
CA PRO A 78 19.58 -17.78 -6.72
C PRO A 78 19.63 -16.45 -5.96
N ILE A 79 18.46 -15.92 -5.64
CA ILE A 79 18.30 -14.74 -4.79
C ILE A 79 17.33 -15.04 -3.66
N GLU A 80 17.60 -14.46 -2.50
CA GLU A 80 16.75 -14.55 -1.33
C GLU A 80 16.83 -13.22 -0.56
N PHE A 81 15.67 -12.69 -0.18
CA PHE A 81 15.54 -11.58 0.76
C PHE A 81 14.48 -11.93 1.82
N GLU A 82 14.64 -11.40 3.02
CA GLU A 82 13.65 -11.50 4.08
C GLU A 82 12.94 -10.16 4.24
N LEU A 83 11.61 -10.13 4.12
CA LEU A 83 10.85 -8.91 4.42
C LEU A 83 10.76 -8.73 5.93
N PRO A 84 11.07 -7.54 6.47
CA PRO A 84 10.78 -7.22 7.86
C PRO A 84 9.30 -7.46 8.22
N GLU A 85 9.05 -7.93 9.45
CA GLU A 85 7.69 -8.20 9.95
C GLU A 85 6.85 -6.91 10.12
N ASP A 86 7.52 -5.77 10.26
CA ASP A 86 6.91 -4.46 10.46
C ASP A 86 6.78 -3.64 9.18
N CYS A 87 6.99 -4.25 8.01
CA CYS A 87 6.76 -3.59 6.74
C CYS A 87 5.26 -3.23 6.56
N PRO A 88 4.90 -1.96 6.31
CA PRO A 88 3.55 -1.59 5.93
C PRO A 88 3.13 -2.23 4.60
N PRO A 89 1.83 -2.41 4.33
CA PRO A 89 1.36 -2.89 3.04
C PRO A 89 1.68 -1.90 1.91
N SER A 90 1.55 -2.36 0.67
CA SER A 90 1.59 -1.50 -0.51
C SER A 90 0.27 -0.72 -0.63
N TYR A 91 0.34 0.61 -0.66
CA TYR A 91 -0.83 1.47 -0.87
C TYR A 91 -0.50 2.65 -1.78
N ALA A 92 -1.53 3.19 -2.42
CA ALA A 92 -1.41 4.40 -3.23
C ALA A 92 -2.64 5.30 -3.08
N SER A 93 -2.39 6.54 -2.68
CA SER A 93 -3.38 7.61 -2.62
C SER A 93 -2.93 8.80 -3.47
N ARG A 94 -3.65 9.92 -3.40
CA ARG A 94 -3.29 11.16 -4.10
C ARG A 94 -2.00 11.78 -3.56
N GLU A 95 -1.76 11.73 -2.25
CA GLU A 95 -0.64 12.46 -1.64
C GLU A 95 0.38 11.52 -0.98
N LEU A 96 0.06 10.23 -0.86
CA LEU A 96 0.89 9.27 -0.15
C LEU A 96 0.91 7.92 -0.88
N ARG A 97 2.08 7.28 -0.97
CA ARG A 97 2.25 5.94 -1.55
C ARG A 97 3.30 5.15 -0.78
N CYS A 98 3.06 3.88 -0.51
CA CYS A 98 4.08 2.92 -0.12
C CYS A 98 4.22 1.87 -1.23
N HIS A 99 5.43 1.70 -1.77
CA HIS A 99 5.69 0.72 -2.81
C HIS A 99 6.99 -0.04 -2.56
N TYR A 100 7.05 -1.26 -3.10
CA TYR A 100 8.20 -2.14 -2.99
C TYR A 100 8.66 -2.57 -4.38
N PHE A 101 9.97 -2.76 -4.54
CA PHE A 101 10.53 -3.25 -5.78
C PHE A 101 11.90 -3.91 -5.57
N LEU A 102 12.22 -4.87 -6.43
CA LEU A 102 13.58 -5.34 -6.63
C LEU A 102 14.25 -4.51 -7.72
N LYS A 103 15.46 -4.05 -7.46
CA LYS A 103 16.29 -3.32 -8.40
C LYS A 103 17.51 -4.14 -8.73
N ILE A 104 17.56 -4.62 -9.96
CA ILE A 104 18.68 -5.39 -10.52
C ILE A 104 19.63 -4.40 -11.17
N GLN A 105 20.91 -4.50 -10.83
CA GLN A 105 21.96 -3.68 -11.42
C GLN A 105 23.13 -4.56 -11.88
N VAL A 106 23.50 -4.43 -13.16
CA VAL A 106 24.70 -5.04 -13.74
C VAL A 106 25.64 -3.94 -14.18
N ARG A 107 26.78 -3.84 -13.50
CA ARG A 107 27.87 -2.94 -13.88
C ARG A 107 28.75 -3.61 -14.91
N ARG A 108 28.92 -3.01 -16.09
CA ARG A 108 29.66 -3.65 -17.20
C ARG A 108 31.12 -3.20 -17.34
N GLY A 109 31.47 -2.09 -16.69
CA GLY A 109 32.81 -1.50 -16.74
C GLY A 109 33.13 -0.80 -18.08
N GLY A 110 34.09 0.12 -18.06
CA GLY A 110 34.51 0.88 -19.23
C GLY A 110 33.42 1.81 -19.80
N TRP A 111 33.24 1.79 -21.13
CA TRP A 111 32.29 2.64 -21.86
C TRP A 111 30.89 2.02 -22.03
N HIS A 112 30.69 0.80 -21.53
CA HIS A 112 29.39 0.12 -21.62
C HIS A 112 28.41 0.69 -20.59
N ARG A 113 27.15 0.88 -21.00
CA ARG A 113 26.10 1.32 -20.08
C ARG A 113 25.73 0.21 -19.11
N ASP A 114 25.45 0.61 -17.88
CA ASP A 114 24.94 -0.29 -16.86
C ASP A 114 23.53 -0.74 -17.21
N VAL A 115 23.22 -2.00 -16.90
CA VAL A 115 21.86 -2.52 -17.03
C VAL A 115 21.17 -2.33 -15.69
N VAL A 116 20.04 -1.64 -15.70
CA VAL A 116 19.22 -1.43 -14.51
C VAL A 116 17.78 -1.85 -14.83
N LYS A 117 17.22 -2.73 -14.01
CA LYS A 117 15.84 -3.20 -14.13
C LYS A 117 15.16 -3.10 -12.77
N ARG A 118 13.91 -2.62 -12.75
CA ARG A 118 13.07 -2.57 -11.55
C ARG A 118 11.90 -3.52 -11.74
N ILE A 119 11.61 -4.31 -10.72
CA ILE A 119 10.52 -5.28 -10.70
C ILE A 119 9.64 -4.96 -9.50
N PRO A 120 8.38 -4.55 -9.71
CA PRO A 120 7.50 -4.17 -8.62
C PRO A 120 7.15 -5.40 -7.78
N LEU A 121 6.95 -5.18 -6.49
CA LEU A 121 6.40 -6.13 -5.53
C LEU A 121 5.16 -5.51 -4.88
N THR A 122 4.20 -6.36 -4.52
CA THR A 122 3.00 -5.96 -3.78
C THR A 122 3.03 -6.60 -2.42
N LEU A 123 3.00 -5.80 -1.36
CA LEU A 123 2.81 -6.27 0.00
C LEU A 123 1.35 -6.12 0.40
N LEU A 124 0.74 -7.20 0.88
CA LEU A 124 -0.61 -7.21 1.43
C LEU A 124 -0.59 -6.86 2.93
N PRO A 125 -1.72 -6.37 3.48
CA PRO A 125 -1.87 -6.17 4.92
C PRO A 125 -1.51 -7.41 5.73
N ALA A 126 -1.03 -7.23 6.96
CA ALA A 126 -0.81 -8.35 7.88
C ALA A 126 -2.14 -9.06 8.18
N GLU A 127 -2.11 -10.39 8.32
CA GLU A 127 -3.33 -11.17 8.61
C GLU A 127 -4.00 -10.74 9.91
N ALA A 128 -3.24 -10.35 10.93
CA ALA A 128 -3.79 -9.84 12.19
C ALA A 128 -4.63 -8.57 12.03
N LEU A 129 -4.28 -7.70 11.08
CA LEU A 129 -5.07 -6.51 10.74
C LEU A 129 -6.39 -6.88 10.04
N MET A 130 -6.39 -7.93 9.23
CA MET A 130 -7.60 -8.40 8.55
C MET A 130 -8.48 -9.31 9.42
N ALA A 131 -7.87 -10.02 10.36
CA ALA A 131 -8.56 -10.86 11.33
C ALA A 131 -9.17 -10.06 12.49
N SER A 132 -8.95 -8.74 12.53
CA SER A 132 -9.66 -7.84 13.44
C SER A 132 -11.14 -7.77 13.06
N THR A 133 -11.90 -8.75 13.53
CA THR A 133 -13.37 -8.73 13.62
C THR A 133 -13.88 -7.74 14.66
N THR A 134 -13.00 -6.93 15.25
CA THR A 134 -13.39 -5.91 16.20
C THR A 134 -14.19 -4.85 15.47
N PRO A 135 -15.49 -4.70 15.77
CA PRO A 135 -16.32 -3.70 15.12
C PRO A 135 -15.72 -2.33 15.38
N ARG A 136 -15.76 -1.45 14.37
CA ARG A 136 -15.34 -0.06 14.52
C ARG A 136 -16.56 0.81 14.62
N GLU A 137 -16.59 1.63 15.66
CA GLU A 137 -17.66 2.57 15.92
C GLU A 137 -17.15 3.99 15.69
N LEU A 138 -17.89 4.76 14.89
CA LEU A 138 -17.65 6.17 14.64
C LEU A 138 -18.86 6.93 15.12
N LEU A 139 -18.61 7.91 15.97
CA LEU A 139 -19.63 8.78 16.54
C LEU A 139 -19.49 10.16 15.90
N VAL A 140 -20.56 10.66 15.30
CA VAL A 140 -20.65 12.02 14.77
C VAL A 140 -21.81 12.72 15.46
N GLN A 141 -21.51 13.83 16.11
CA GLN A 141 -22.51 14.65 16.79
C GLN A 141 -22.71 15.95 16.02
N GLU A 142 -23.97 16.27 15.71
CA GLU A 142 -24.36 17.46 14.98
C GLU A 142 -25.63 18.05 15.61
N GLY A 143 -25.44 19.13 16.38
CA GLY A 143 -26.53 19.73 17.16
C GLY A 143 -27.17 18.71 18.13
N PRO A 144 -28.51 18.54 18.11
CA PRO A 144 -29.24 17.62 18.98
C PRO A 144 -29.27 16.17 18.45
N LEU A 145 -28.47 15.84 17.44
CA LEU A 145 -28.41 14.52 16.82
C LEU A 145 -27.06 13.86 17.05
N THR A 146 -27.08 12.58 17.38
CA THR A 146 -25.90 11.72 17.44
C THR A 146 -26.06 10.60 16.43
N LEU A 147 -25.15 10.50 15.49
CA LEU A 147 -25.05 9.40 14.54
C LEU A 147 -23.94 8.45 14.98
N THR A 148 -24.31 7.19 15.18
CA THR A 148 -23.41 6.08 15.46
C THR A 148 -23.31 5.19 14.23
N VAL A 149 -22.12 5.15 13.63
CA VAL A 149 -21.79 4.27 12.51
C VAL A 149 -20.97 3.11 13.04
N ARG A 150 -21.50 1.89 12.99
CA ARG A 150 -20.78 0.68 13.37
C ARG A 150 -20.46 -0.15 12.14
N LEU A 151 -19.19 -0.37 11.86
CA LEU A 151 -18.74 -1.34 10.86
C LEU A 151 -18.48 -2.68 11.55
N ASP A 152 -18.97 -3.77 10.98
CA ASP A 152 -18.80 -5.11 11.57
C ASP A 152 -17.35 -5.59 11.51
N PHE A 153 -16.54 -5.00 10.62
CA PHE A 153 -15.14 -5.36 10.41
C PHE A 153 -14.27 -4.11 10.31
N ALA A 154 -13.06 -4.19 10.87
CA ALA A 154 -12.05 -3.14 10.76
C ALA A 154 -11.17 -3.26 9.49
N GLY A 155 -11.25 -4.40 8.80
CA GLY A 155 -10.52 -4.68 7.57
C GLY A 155 -11.30 -5.64 6.68
N LEU A 156 -11.19 -5.45 5.36
CA LEU A 156 -11.87 -6.24 4.34
C LEU A 156 -10.94 -6.47 3.16
N MET A 157 -11.08 -7.62 2.50
CA MET A 157 -10.42 -7.89 1.22
C MET A 157 -11.15 -7.22 0.07
N THR A 158 -10.41 -6.97 -1.01
CA THR A 158 -11.02 -6.46 -2.25
C THR A 158 -12.09 -7.42 -2.75
N GLY A 159 -13.29 -6.89 -2.99
CA GLY A 159 -14.44 -7.66 -3.45
C GLY A 159 -15.33 -8.22 -2.33
N GLU A 160 -14.92 -8.07 -1.06
CA GLU A 160 -15.78 -8.37 0.08
C GLU A 160 -16.77 -7.22 0.34
N SER A 161 -17.95 -7.58 0.84
CA SER A 161 -18.98 -6.60 1.20
C SER A 161 -18.65 -5.92 2.52
N LEU A 162 -18.70 -4.59 2.54
CA LEU A 162 -18.69 -3.81 3.78
C LEU A 162 -20.09 -3.87 4.42
N THR A 163 -20.17 -4.43 5.62
CA THR A 163 -21.42 -4.51 6.40
C THR A 163 -21.30 -3.76 7.72
N GLY A 164 -22.44 -3.29 8.23
CA GLY A 164 -22.50 -2.52 9.45
C GLY A 164 -23.91 -2.03 9.77
N SER A 165 -24.02 -1.22 10.81
CA SER A 165 -25.26 -0.58 11.26
C SER A 165 -25.09 0.92 11.42
N LEU A 166 -26.18 1.64 11.17
CA LEU A 166 -26.29 3.08 11.39
C LEU A 166 -27.39 3.31 12.43
N VAL A 167 -27.08 4.01 13.51
CA VAL A 167 -28.04 4.38 14.56
C VAL A 167 -28.04 5.90 14.68
N LEU A 168 -29.22 6.49 14.64
CA LEU A 168 -29.40 7.93 14.82
C LEU A 168 -30.21 8.16 16.09
N ASP A 169 -29.58 8.80 17.06
CA ASP A 169 -30.16 9.14 18.35
C ASP A 169 -30.40 10.65 18.44
N GLN A 170 -31.50 11.03 19.08
CA GLN A 170 -31.78 12.43 19.42
C GLN A 170 -31.38 12.66 20.87
N THR A 171 -30.52 13.64 21.11
CA THR A 171 -30.18 14.07 22.47
C THR A 171 -31.23 14.99 23.07
N GLU A 172 -32.09 15.58 22.23
CA GLU A 172 -33.22 16.43 22.63
C GLU A 172 -34.53 15.89 22.07
N GLU A 173 -35.55 15.80 22.93
CA GLU A 173 -36.87 15.30 22.56
C GLU A 173 -37.56 16.27 21.58
N GLY A 174 -37.96 15.77 20.41
CA GLY A 174 -38.63 16.57 19.37
C GLY A 174 -37.70 17.27 18.39
N ALA A 175 -36.39 16.97 18.42
CA ALA A 175 -35.47 17.42 17.37
C ALA A 175 -35.95 16.96 15.98
N ALA A 176 -35.78 17.79 14.97
CA ALA A 176 -36.10 17.40 13.60
C ALA A 176 -35.12 16.32 13.12
N LEU A 177 -35.63 15.20 12.62
CA LEU A 177 -34.79 14.20 11.97
C LEU A 177 -34.35 14.72 10.59
N PRO A 178 -33.11 14.43 10.17
CA PRO A 178 -32.64 14.77 8.84
C PRO A 178 -33.43 13.96 7.80
N SER A 179 -33.88 14.63 6.73
CA SER A 179 -34.62 14.00 5.64
C SER A 179 -33.72 13.25 4.65
N LYS A 180 -32.41 13.53 4.66
CA LYS A 180 -31.40 12.90 3.82
C LYS A 180 -30.09 12.78 4.58
N LEU A 181 -29.51 11.58 4.56
CA LEU A 181 -28.17 11.32 5.09
C LEU A 181 -27.28 10.89 3.93
N THR A 182 -26.15 11.56 3.74
CA THR A 182 -25.14 11.16 2.76
C THR A 182 -23.92 10.66 3.51
N PHE A 183 -23.54 9.41 3.25
CA PHE A 183 -22.36 8.79 3.84
C PHE A 183 -21.28 8.67 2.79
N ARG A 184 -20.04 9.02 3.18
CA ARG A 184 -18.87 8.73 2.37
C ARG A 184 -17.91 7.92 3.21
N PHE A 185 -17.77 6.66 2.86
CA PHE A 185 -16.75 5.78 3.43
C PHE A 185 -15.48 5.94 2.60
N ALA A 186 -14.41 6.41 3.23
CA ALA A 186 -13.08 6.31 2.68
C ALA A 186 -12.42 5.10 3.35
N ALA A 187 -12.23 4.01 2.60
CA ALA A 187 -11.33 2.94 3.03
C ALA A 187 -9.92 3.49 2.91
N ILE A 188 -9.28 3.75 4.06
CA ILE A 188 -7.88 4.15 4.13
C ILE A 188 -7.14 2.95 4.70
N GLU A 189 -6.23 2.41 3.89
CA GLU A 189 -5.31 1.36 4.31
C GLU A 189 -4.18 2.04 5.10
N GLU A 190 -4.15 1.85 6.42
CA GLU A 190 -3.11 2.42 7.30
C GLU A 190 -2.50 1.35 8.20
N SER A 191 -1.16 1.30 8.22
CA SER A 191 -0.35 0.44 9.09
C SER A 191 0.62 1.32 9.86
N THR A 192 0.50 1.38 11.19
CA THR A 192 1.46 2.12 12.04
C THR A 192 2.20 1.19 12.99
N SER A 193 3.48 0.95 12.68
CA SER A 193 4.47 0.43 13.65
C SER A 193 5.80 1.13 13.43
N ARG A 194 5.93 2.39 13.87
CA ARG A 194 7.20 3.03 14.31
C ARG A 194 6.99 4.48 14.76
N ALA A 195 7.11 4.67 16.08
CA ALA A 195 7.55 5.83 16.90
C ALA A 195 7.56 7.31 16.40
N PHE A 196 6.94 7.70 15.30
CA PHE A 196 6.66 9.09 14.96
C PHE A 196 5.16 9.25 14.71
N SER A 197 4.53 10.08 15.54
CA SER A 197 3.11 10.40 15.46
C SER A 197 2.78 11.06 14.12
N HIS A 198 2.22 10.28 13.20
CA HIS A 198 1.53 10.75 12.02
C HIS A 198 0.04 10.38 12.12
N ARG A 199 -0.79 11.30 11.63
CA ARG A 199 -2.18 11.56 12.03
C ARG A 199 -3.14 10.40 11.79
N GLU A 200 -3.93 10.10 12.80
CA GLU A 200 -5.24 9.47 12.67
C GLU A 200 -6.16 10.37 11.82
N VAL A 201 -6.74 9.83 10.75
CA VAL A 201 -7.68 10.55 9.86
C VAL A 201 -8.90 9.65 9.62
N LEU A 202 -9.75 9.54 10.64
CA LEU A 202 -11.13 9.04 10.50
C LEU A 202 -12.02 10.22 10.09
N TRP A 203 -12.20 10.46 8.80
CA TRP A 203 -13.15 11.49 8.34
C TRP A 203 -14.39 10.81 7.77
N LEU A 204 -15.47 10.78 8.56
CA LEU A 204 -16.82 10.83 8.02
C LEU A 204 -17.10 12.31 7.74
N VAL A 205 -17.18 12.71 6.46
CA VAL A 205 -17.64 14.06 6.14
C VAL A 205 -19.14 13.98 5.84
N THR A 206 -19.96 14.28 6.85
CA THR A 206 -21.35 14.64 6.62
C THR A 206 -21.36 16.04 6.01
N HIS A 207 -22.12 16.23 4.94
CA HIS A 207 -22.48 17.56 4.49
C HIS A 207 -23.99 17.64 4.59
N ASP A 208 -24.49 18.60 5.35
CA ASP A 208 -25.85 19.07 5.19
C ASP A 208 -25.98 19.63 3.78
N VAL A 209 -26.90 19.05 3.01
CA VAL A 209 -27.36 19.65 1.76
C VAL A 209 -28.66 20.35 2.11
N GLU A 210 -28.74 21.65 1.90
CA GLU A 210 -30.02 22.37 1.99
C GLU A 210 -31.03 21.63 1.08
N PRO A 211 -32.20 21.25 1.60
CA PRO A 211 -33.18 20.50 0.82
C PRO A 211 -33.60 21.32 -0.41
N GLU A 212 -33.54 20.73 -1.60
CA GLU A 212 -34.33 21.25 -2.72
C GLU A 212 -35.81 21.12 -2.32
N ASP A 213 -36.55 22.23 -2.44
CA ASP A 213 -37.87 22.49 -1.82
C ASP A 213 -38.99 21.46 -2.09
N ASP A 214 -38.77 20.43 -2.93
CA ASP A 214 -39.85 19.57 -3.44
C ASP A 214 -39.67 18.05 -3.21
N ALA A 215 -38.67 17.60 -2.45
CA ALA A 215 -38.47 16.16 -2.23
C ALA A 215 -39.17 15.63 -0.95
N THR A 216 -40.49 15.39 -1.02
CA THR A 216 -41.18 14.54 -0.02
C THR A 216 -40.94 13.05 -0.32
N LEU A 217 -40.32 12.33 0.61
CA LEU A 217 -40.25 10.87 0.57
C LEU A 217 -41.62 10.25 0.87
N PRO A 218 -42.00 9.13 0.22
CA PRO A 218 -43.22 8.41 0.56
C PRO A 218 -43.02 7.70 1.91
N LEU A 219 -43.90 8.01 2.88
CA LEU A 219 -44.07 7.20 4.07
C LEU A 219 -44.77 5.89 3.67
N THR A 220 -44.05 4.77 3.72
CA THR A 220 -44.45 3.47 4.30
C THR A 220 -43.30 2.49 4.21
#